data_AF-A0AAD4SAH4-F1
#
_entry.id   AF-A0AAD4SAH4-F1
#
_cell.length_a   1.000
_cell.length_b   1.000
_cell.length_c   1.000
_cell.angle_alpha   90.00
_cell.angle_beta   90.00
_cell.angle_gamma   90.00
#
_symmetry.space_group_name_H-M   'P 1'
#
loop_
_entity.id
_entity.type
_entity.pdbx_description
1 polymer ?
#
loop_
_entity_poly.entity_id
_entity_poly.type
_entity_poly.pdbx_seq_one_letter_code
_entity_poly.pdbx_strand_id
1 'polypeptide(L)'
;MRLPSVEKLLEKSRRMTSDFFEIINNGRREDYYYSDANRECMRAILNNPGNYSEDDKINTLLSFHKDTCANVLFLLYPSFGDDDVLCRDAFEDLEILKKFETVLSDLEIENRQRCLVASYKHLRVKLLLLKMKAAMLESPQAKLLPEDIKKKLECDDDYGAEIYDNDTERLQGVEIEQCNILADLQRLGVDKSEYQDSDGDGDEGPQFMGDQPITQATINQYKLLEQEVIERWNKMVEVLEDVNPIAGYISVLKRHTEIMERGLTASEAADDNEEEDDNGIGAPKQLVETIQGNLKGCSVGQFKSLLGSLNGGSSNPQDVMNALIDALFGGVHKGFSKEVMKKKNYLAAATHDDEGSQILLLQAIDSFCENSGPEVVKEIALVLKTLYDGDVLEEEHIVQWYNEGVAASGSENSKIWKNVKPFIVWLQTAESESESE
;
A
#
# COMPACT_ATOMS: atom_id res chain seq x y z
N MET A 1 16.78 -7.54 18.91
CA MET A 1 17.79 -8.00 17.94
C MET A 1 17.03 -8.15 16.63
N ARG A 2 17.15 -7.21 15.68
CA ARG A 2 16.34 -7.27 14.43
C ARG A 2 16.76 -8.52 13.65
N LEU A 3 15.80 -9.40 13.37
CA LEU A 3 16.06 -10.68 12.71
C LEU A 3 16.40 -10.46 11.22
N PRO A 4 17.53 -11.00 10.72
CA PRO A 4 18.00 -10.82 9.35
C PRO A 4 17.09 -11.33 8.22
N SER A 5 15.97 -12.01 8.50
CA SER A 5 15.11 -12.64 7.49
C SER A 5 14.16 -11.65 6.81
N VAL A 6 13.51 -10.77 7.57
CA VAL A 6 12.58 -9.74 7.06
C VAL A 6 13.30 -8.76 6.16
N GLU A 7 14.49 -8.31 6.58
CA GLU A 7 15.31 -7.39 5.79
C GLU A 7 15.78 -8.05 4.48
N LYS A 8 16.13 -9.34 4.51
CA LYS A 8 16.49 -10.09 3.30
C LYS A 8 15.32 -10.24 2.32
N LEU A 9 14.10 -10.45 2.79
CA LEU A 9 12.92 -10.54 1.93
C LEU A 9 12.50 -9.15 1.40
N LEU A 10 12.44 -8.12 2.25
CA LEU A 10 12.19 -6.75 1.76
C LEU A 10 13.25 -6.30 0.73
N GLU A 11 14.51 -6.64 0.96
CA GLU A 11 15.60 -6.37 0.02
C GLU A 11 15.39 -7.14 -1.30
N LYS A 12 14.98 -8.40 -1.25
CA LYS A 12 14.61 -9.18 -2.45
C LYS A 12 13.43 -8.55 -3.21
N SER A 13 12.41 -8.03 -2.52
CA SER A 13 11.26 -7.34 -3.14
C SER A 13 11.63 -6.01 -3.80
N ARG A 14 12.45 -5.20 -3.11
CA ARG A 14 13.01 -3.97 -3.67
C ARG A 14 13.87 -4.26 -4.88
N ARG A 15 14.70 -5.30 -4.80
CA ARG A 15 15.55 -5.74 -5.91
C ARG A 15 14.72 -6.20 -7.10
N MET A 16 13.62 -6.93 -6.89
CA MET A 16 12.70 -7.32 -7.97
C MET A 16 12.05 -6.11 -8.66
N THR A 17 11.65 -5.11 -7.88
CA THR A 17 11.10 -3.86 -8.42
C THR A 17 12.16 -3.09 -9.20
N SER A 18 13.39 -3.00 -8.67
CA SER A 18 14.54 -2.37 -9.33
C SER A 18 14.90 -3.08 -10.62
N ASP A 19 15.03 -4.42 -10.61
CA ASP A 19 15.37 -5.23 -11.78
C ASP A 19 14.30 -5.07 -12.88
N PHE A 20 13.01 -5.05 -12.51
CA PHE A 20 11.91 -4.80 -13.46
C PHE A 20 12.03 -3.42 -14.12
N PHE A 21 12.22 -2.36 -13.34
CA PHE A 21 12.39 -1.02 -13.89
C PHE A 21 13.70 -0.84 -14.66
N GLU A 22 14.79 -1.51 -14.26
CA GLU A 22 16.05 -1.51 -15.00
C GLU A 22 15.89 -2.14 -16.39
N ILE A 23 15.15 -3.26 -16.49
CA ILE A 23 14.83 -3.91 -17.77
C ILE A 23 13.96 -2.97 -18.64
N ILE A 24 12.95 -2.32 -18.04
CA ILE A 24 12.11 -1.33 -18.74
C ILE A 24 12.95 -0.16 -19.26
N ASN A 25 13.88 0.36 -18.45
CA ASN A 25 14.59 1.60 -18.75
C ASN A 25 15.79 1.41 -19.69
N ASN A 26 16.51 0.29 -19.59
CA ASN A 26 17.82 0.12 -20.24
C ASN A 26 17.83 -0.92 -21.38
N GLY A 27 16.76 -1.69 -21.57
CA GLY A 27 16.76 -2.82 -22.51
C GLY A 27 17.64 -3.99 -22.04
N ARG A 28 17.91 -4.94 -22.96
CA ARG A 28 18.52 -6.28 -22.69
C ARG A 28 19.78 -6.20 -21.81
N ARG A 29 19.87 -7.03 -20.77
CA ARG A 29 21.18 -7.52 -20.30
C ARG A 29 21.56 -8.78 -21.11
N GLU A 30 22.81 -8.88 -21.53
CA GLU A 30 23.35 -9.99 -22.34
C GLU A 30 23.36 -11.35 -21.60
N ASP A 31 23.13 -11.37 -20.28
CA ASP A 31 23.16 -12.55 -19.43
C ASP A 31 21.81 -13.28 -19.30
N TYR A 32 20.73 -12.78 -19.90
CA TYR A 32 19.42 -13.45 -19.89
C TYR A 32 19.34 -14.55 -20.95
N TYR A 33 19.61 -15.77 -20.50
CA TYR A 33 19.19 -16.98 -21.19
C TYR A 33 17.86 -17.46 -20.60
N TYR A 34 16.90 -17.79 -21.48
CA TYR A 34 15.70 -18.54 -21.12
C TYR A 34 16.10 -19.76 -20.29
N SER A 35 15.81 -19.74 -18.99
CA SER A 35 16.01 -20.89 -18.13
C SER A 35 14.71 -21.70 -18.14
N ASP A 36 14.58 -22.64 -19.08
CA ASP A 36 13.50 -23.63 -19.08
C ASP A 36 13.36 -24.30 -17.70
N ALA A 37 14.46 -24.39 -16.95
CA ALA A 37 14.48 -24.89 -15.58
C ALA A 37 13.60 -24.07 -14.60
N ASN A 38 13.51 -22.74 -14.73
CA ASN A 38 12.64 -21.92 -13.88
C ASN A 38 11.17 -22.13 -14.24
N ARG A 39 10.85 -22.23 -15.54
CA ARG A 39 9.51 -22.55 -16.04
C ARG A 39 9.05 -23.93 -15.58
N GLU A 40 9.91 -24.94 -15.70
CA GLU A 40 9.65 -26.29 -15.22
C GLU A 40 9.46 -26.35 -13.70
N CYS A 41 10.29 -25.62 -12.94
CA CYS A 41 10.15 -25.54 -11.48
C CYS A 41 8.81 -24.89 -11.07
N MET A 42 8.41 -23.79 -11.73
CA MET A 42 7.11 -23.17 -11.51
C MET A 42 5.96 -24.13 -11.80
N ARG A 43 6.00 -24.85 -12.93
CA ARG A 43 4.99 -25.87 -13.24
C ARG A 43 4.96 -26.99 -12.20
N ALA A 44 6.11 -27.42 -11.70
CA ALA A 44 6.20 -28.45 -10.67
C ALA A 44 5.57 -27.98 -9.35
N ILE A 45 5.81 -26.72 -8.96
CA ILE A 45 5.18 -26.09 -7.80
C ILE A 45 3.66 -25.97 -8.00
N LEU A 46 3.20 -25.50 -9.17
CA LEU A 46 1.77 -25.37 -9.47
C LEU A 46 1.04 -26.72 -9.39
N ASN A 47 1.68 -27.80 -9.85
CA ASN A 47 1.09 -29.13 -9.82
C ASN A 47 1.04 -29.72 -8.40
N ASN A 48 2.04 -29.44 -7.56
CA ASN A 48 2.14 -30.01 -6.21
C ASN A 48 2.70 -28.99 -5.21
N PRO A 49 1.95 -27.94 -4.84
CA PRO A 49 2.47 -26.84 -4.03
C PRO A 49 2.86 -27.28 -2.61
N GLY A 50 2.29 -28.37 -2.09
CA GLY A 50 2.64 -28.92 -0.77
C GLY A 50 4.03 -29.56 -0.68
N ASN A 51 4.69 -29.85 -1.82
CA ASN A 51 6.01 -30.50 -1.83
C ASN A 51 7.19 -29.51 -1.72
N TYR A 52 6.91 -28.20 -1.68
CA TYR A 52 7.90 -27.15 -1.74
C TYR A 52 7.79 -26.24 -0.51
N SER A 53 8.92 -25.82 0.04
CA SER A 53 8.93 -24.85 1.14
C SER A 53 8.46 -23.47 0.68
N GLU A 54 8.08 -22.60 1.62
CA GLU A 54 7.76 -21.20 1.30
C GLU A 54 8.94 -20.49 0.63
N ASP A 55 10.16 -20.73 1.11
CA ASP A 55 11.38 -20.20 0.52
C ASP A 55 11.58 -20.70 -0.91
N ASP A 56 11.32 -21.97 -1.20
CA ASP A 56 11.43 -22.53 -2.56
C ASP A 56 10.43 -21.87 -3.52
N LYS A 57 9.18 -21.70 -3.07
CA LYS A 57 8.13 -21.03 -3.83
C LYS A 57 8.50 -19.59 -4.13
N ILE A 58 8.95 -18.84 -3.11
CA ILE A 58 9.32 -17.43 -3.24
C ILE A 58 10.56 -17.27 -4.13
N ASN A 59 11.62 -18.07 -3.93
CA ASN A 59 12.84 -17.95 -4.71
C ASN A 59 12.62 -18.34 -6.18
N THR A 60 11.85 -19.39 -6.43
CA THR A 60 11.54 -19.83 -7.80
C THR A 60 10.68 -18.78 -8.51
N LEU A 61 9.70 -18.20 -7.82
CA LEU A 61 8.93 -17.08 -8.34
C LEU A 61 9.82 -15.88 -8.67
N LEU A 62 10.75 -15.51 -7.80
CA LEU A 62 11.64 -14.36 -8.03
C LEU A 62 12.49 -14.56 -9.28
N SER A 63 13.07 -15.76 -9.44
CA SER A 63 13.85 -16.11 -10.63
C SER A 63 12.98 -16.13 -11.88
N PHE A 64 11.79 -16.73 -11.81
CA PHE A 64 10.90 -16.87 -12.96
C PHE A 64 10.23 -15.54 -13.36
N HIS A 65 9.82 -14.72 -12.41
CA HIS A 65 9.22 -13.40 -12.66
C HIS A 65 10.21 -12.48 -13.35
N LYS A 66 11.47 -12.51 -12.92
CA LYS A 66 12.57 -11.78 -13.56
C LYS A 66 12.74 -12.20 -15.02
N ASP A 67 12.76 -13.50 -15.30
CA ASP A 67 12.87 -14.05 -16.66
C ASP A 67 11.65 -13.69 -17.50
N THR A 68 10.45 -13.83 -16.94
CA THR A 68 9.18 -13.55 -17.63
C THR A 68 9.02 -12.06 -17.96
N CYS A 69 9.36 -11.16 -17.03
CA CYS A 69 9.34 -9.73 -17.29
C CYS A 69 10.32 -9.35 -18.40
N ALA A 70 11.51 -9.95 -18.45
CA ALA A 70 12.44 -9.74 -19.56
C ALA A 70 11.81 -10.20 -20.89
N ASN A 71 11.23 -11.40 -20.91
CA ASN A 71 10.67 -12.02 -22.12
C ASN A 71 9.44 -11.29 -22.67
N VAL A 72 8.48 -10.91 -21.83
CA VAL A 72 7.29 -10.18 -22.25
C VAL A 72 7.65 -8.76 -22.71
N LEU A 73 8.61 -8.09 -22.06
CA LEU A 73 9.10 -6.79 -22.52
C LEU A 73 9.83 -6.88 -23.88
N PHE A 74 10.48 -8.00 -24.22
CA PHE A 74 11.04 -8.19 -25.57
C PHE A 74 9.98 -8.22 -26.66
N LEU A 75 8.81 -8.78 -26.38
CA LEU A 75 7.71 -8.86 -27.35
C LEU A 75 6.96 -7.53 -27.53
N LEU A 76 6.92 -6.71 -26.48
CA LEU A 76 6.23 -5.42 -26.50
C LEU A 76 7.03 -4.29 -27.19
N TYR A 77 8.30 -4.53 -27.54
CA TYR A 77 9.17 -3.56 -28.20
C TYR A 77 9.78 -4.16 -29.49
N PRO A 78 9.13 -4.00 -30.65
CA PRO A 78 9.39 -4.77 -31.88
C PRO A 78 10.68 -4.42 -32.64
N SER A 79 11.66 -3.74 -32.04
CA SER A 79 12.96 -3.52 -32.68
C SER A 79 13.82 -4.79 -32.79
N PHE A 80 13.29 -5.97 -32.46
CA PHE A 80 14.07 -7.19 -32.26
C PHE A 80 13.37 -8.47 -32.77
N GLY A 81 13.12 -8.56 -34.08
CA GLY A 81 13.05 -9.83 -34.85
C GLY A 81 11.74 -10.65 -34.83
N ASP A 82 11.25 -10.99 -36.02
CA ASP A 82 10.06 -11.83 -36.30
C ASP A 82 10.23 -13.33 -35.94
N ASP A 83 10.54 -13.67 -34.70
CA ASP A 83 10.64 -15.08 -34.27
C ASP A 83 9.40 -15.53 -33.49
N ASP A 84 8.40 -16.06 -34.20
CA ASP A 84 7.10 -16.57 -33.69
C ASP A 84 7.19 -17.53 -32.48
N VAL A 85 8.33 -18.21 -32.32
CA VAL A 85 8.59 -19.15 -31.22
C VAL A 85 8.78 -18.40 -29.89
N LEU A 86 9.42 -17.22 -29.92
CA LEU A 86 9.65 -16.40 -28.72
C LEU A 86 8.35 -15.77 -28.22
N CYS A 87 7.42 -15.45 -29.13
CA CYS A 87 6.08 -14.96 -28.80
C CYS A 87 5.30 -15.96 -27.93
N ARG A 88 5.20 -17.21 -28.38
CA ARG A 88 4.40 -18.26 -27.74
C ARG A 88 4.86 -18.55 -26.31
N ASP A 89 6.16 -18.56 -26.10
CA ASP A 89 6.80 -18.87 -24.82
C ASP A 89 6.53 -17.82 -23.74
N ALA A 90 6.49 -16.53 -24.11
CA ALA A 90 6.21 -15.47 -23.14
C ALA A 90 4.71 -15.42 -22.74
N PHE A 91 3.79 -15.73 -23.65
CA PHE A 91 2.37 -15.88 -23.30
C PHE A 91 2.17 -17.04 -22.32
N GLU A 92 2.87 -18.15 -22.54
CA GLU A 92 2.83 -19.28 -21.62
C GLU A 92 3.41 -18.90 -20.25
N ASP A 93 4.51 -18.16 -20.22
CA ASP A 93 5.13 -17.70 -18.97
C ASP A 93 4.22 -16.73 -18.18
N LEU A 94 3.53 -15.82 -18.88
CA LEU A 94 2.55 -14.92 -18.26
C LEU A 94 1.38 -15.68 -17.65
N GLU A 95 0.86 -16.71 -18.33
CA GLU A 95 -0.20 -17.56 -17.78
C GLU A 95 0.29 -18.40 -16.59
N ILE A 96 1.56 -18.82 -16.58
CA ILE A 96 2.19 -19.47 -15.42
C ILE A 96 2.28 -18.50 -14.24
N LEU A 97 2.68 -17.24 -14.46
CA LEU A 97 2.72 -16.21 -13.41
C LEU A 97 1.34 -15.94 -12.80
N LYS A 98 0.29 -15.82 -13.63
CA LYS A 98 -1.09 -15.64 -13.15
C LYS A 98 -1.55 -16.79 -12.25
N LYS A 99 -1.26 -18.03 -12.65
CA LYS A 99 -1.57 -19.21 -11.83
C LYS A 99 -0.78 -19.22 -10.53
N PHE A 100 0.41 -18.61 -10.49
CA PHE A 100 1.19 -18.52 -9.26
C PHE A 100 0.68 -17.45 -8.31
N GLU A 101 -0.03 -16.43 -8.80
CA GLU A 101 -0.71 -15.43 -7.96
C GLU A 101 -1.68 -16.09 -6.98
N THR A 102 -2.43 -17.10 -7.41
CA THR A 102 -3.34 -17.84 -6.53
C THR A 102 -2.57 -18.60 -5.44
N VAL A 103 -1.43 -19.21 -5.78
CA VAL A 103 -0.56 -19.91 -4.81
C VAL A 103 -0.03 -18.94 -3.75
N LEU A 104 0.35 -17.72 -4.14
CA LEU A 104 0.78 -16.70 -3.18
C LEU A 104 -0.38 -16.16 -2.35
N SER A 105 -1.55 -15.97 -2.95
CA SER A 105 -2.75 -15.52 -2.22
C SER A 105 -3.16 -16.53 -1.16
N ASP A 106 -3.11 -17.83 -1.48
CA ASP A 106 -3.35 -18.90 -0.52
C ASP A 106 -2.33 -18.87 0.62
N LEU A 107 -1.05 -18.63 0.30
CA LEU A 107 0.01 -18.49 1.29
C LEU A 107 -0.17 -17.26 2.19
N GLU A 108 -0.62 -16.13 1.65
CA GLU A 108 -0.96 -14.92 2.41
C GLU A 108 -2.12 -15.18 3.37
N ILE A 109 -3.16 -15.89 2.92
CA ILE A 109 -4.29 -16.29 3.76
C ILE A 109 -3.81 -17.19 4.90
N GLU A 110 -3.03 -18.23 4.59
CA GLU A 110 -2.50 -19.17 5.59
C GLU A 110 -1.64 -18.44 6.64
N ASN A 111 -0.80 -17.51 6.18
CA ASN A 111 0.04 -16.70 7.05
C ASN A 111 -0.76 -15.75 7.93
N ARG A 112 -1.78 -15.09 7.39
CA ARG A 112 -2.68 -14.25 8.17
C ARG A 112 -3.43 -15.06 9.23
N GLN A 113 -3.86 -16.29 8.89
CA GLN A 113 -4.46 -17.21 9.85
C GLN A 113 -3.47 -17.56 10.97
N ARG A 114 -2.22 -17.92 10.66
CA ARG A 114 -1.18 -18.21 11.67
C ARG A 114 -0.97 -17.04 12.64
N CYS A 115 -0.84 -15.82 12.13
CA CYS A 115 -0.70 -14.61 12.94
C CYS A 115 -1.90 -14.42 13.87
N LEU A 116 -3.11 -14.44 13.33
CA LEU A 116 -4.34 -14.24 14.09
C LEU A 116 -4.52 -15.33 15.17
N VAL A 117 -4.21 -16.59 14.87
CA VAL A 117 -4.25 -17.68 15.86
C VAL A 117 -3.23 -17.47 16.97
N ALA A 118 -2.01 -17.03 16.65
CA ALA A 118 -0.98 -16.73 17.65
C ALA A 118 -1.40 -15.55 18.55
N SER A 119 -1.94 -14.48 17.95
CA SER A 119 -2.47 -13.32 18.67
C SER A 119 -3.64 -13.69 19.58
N TYR A 120 -4.60 -14.47 19.08
CA TYR A 120 -5.73 -14.95 19.89
C TYR A 120 -5.24 -15.75 21.11
N LYS A 121 -4.31 -16.70 20.91
CA LYS A 121 -3.74 -17.50 22.00
C LYS A 121 -3.04 -16.64 23.05
N HIS A 122 -2.30 -15.62 22.64
CA HIS A 122 -1.68 -14.67 23.57
C HIS A 122 -2.74 -13.87 24.35
N LEU A 123 -3.70 -13.26 23.65
CA LEU A 123 -4.75 -12.45 24.28
C LEU A 123 -5.63 -13.27 25.21
N ARG A 124 -5.88 -14.54 24.91
CA ARG A 124 -6.63 -15.46 25.76
C ARG A 124 -5.98 -15.63 27.13
N VAL A 125 -4.67 -15.92 27.17
CA VAL A 125 -3.94 -16.06 28.44
C VAL A 125 -3.82 -14.69 29.13
N LYS A 126 -3.64 -13.61 28.38
CA LYS A 126 -3.62 -12.24 28.91
C LYS A 126 -4.93 -11.87 29.60
N LEU A 127 -6.06 -12.25 29.02
CA LEU A 127 -7.38 -12.04 29.62
C LEU A 127 -7.54 -12.80 30.94
N LEU A 128 -7.09 -14.07 30.99
CA LEU A 128 -7.09 -14.86 32.23
C LEU A 128 -6.23 -14.22 33.32
N LEU A 129 -5.03 -13.72 32.94
CA LEU A 129 -4.14 -13.01 33.87
C LEU A 129 -4.80 -11.74 34.43
N LEU A 130 -5.43 -10.92 33.58
CA LEU A 130 -6.12 -9.70 34.00
C LEU A 130 -7.34 -10.00 34.89
N LYS A 131 -8.14 -11.02 34.54
CA LYS A 131 -9.27 -11.48 35.38
C LYS A 131 -8.78 -11.94 36.76
N MET A 132 -7.68 -12.69 36.81
CA MET A 132 -7.07 -13.14 38.06
C MET A 132 -6.48 -11.98 38.87
N LYS A 133 -5.83 -11.01 38.20
CA LYS A 133 -5.32 -9.78 38.82
C LYS A 133 -6.45 -8.98 39.48
N ALA A 134 -7.55 -8.75 38.76
CA ALA A 134 -8.72 -8.07 39.29
C ALA A 134 -9.30 -8.79 40.53
N ALA A 135 -9.51 -10.11 40.43
CA ALA A 135 -10.01 -10.91 41.55
C ALA A 135 -9.08 -10.88 42.78
N MET A 136 -7.75 -10.88 42.58
CA MET A 136 -6.77 -10.76 43.65
C MET A 136 -6.81 -9.40 44.35
N LEU A 137 -7.02 -8.31 43.58
CA LEU A 137 -7.10 -6.95 44.09
C LEU A 137 -8.42 -6.67 44.84
N GLU A 138 -9.53 -7.23 44.35
CA GLU A 138 -10.86 -7.09 44.97
C GLU A 138 -11.02 -7.93 46.25
N SER A 139 -10.15 -8.94 46.45
CA SER A 139 -10.20 -9.78 47.64
C SER A 139 -9.95 -8.99 48.94
N PRO A 140 -10.75 -9.22 50.01
CA PRO A 140 -10.50 -8.63 51.33
C PRO A 140 -9.10 -8.94 51.90
N GLN A 141 -8.46 -10.00 51.39
CA GLN A 141 -7.14 -10.47 51.81
C GLN A 141 -6.00 -9.90 50.96
N ALA A 142 -6.26 -9.03 49.99
CA ALA A 142 -5.23 -8.39 49.15
C ALA A 142 -4.11 -7.73 49.98
N LYS A 143 -4.45 -7.19 51.17
CA LYS A 143 -3.49 -6.59 52.11
C LYS A 143 -2.48 -7.58 52.72
N LEU A 144 -2.75 -8.89 52.63
CA LEU A 144 -1.90 -9.96 53.15
C LEU A 144 -0.99 -10.56 52.07
N LEU A 145 -1.05 -10.05 50.84
CA LEU A 145 -0.18 -10.48 49.75
C LEU A 145 1.30 -10.14 50.05
N PRO A 146 2.24 -10.99 49.62
CA PRO A 146 3.66 -10.63 49.61
C PRO A 146 3.89 -9.32 48.85
N GLU A 147 4.79 -8.46 49.37
CA GLU A 147 5.03 -7.13 48.78
C GLU A 147 5.53 -7.18 47.32
N ASP A 148 6.24 -8.24 46.94
CA ASP A 148 6.65 -8.45 45.54
C ASP A 148 5.45 -8.68 44.61
N ILE A 149 4.42 -9.38 45.10
CA ILE A 149 3.18 -9.61 44.36
C ILE A 149 2.32 -8.35 44.35
N LYS A 150 2.18 -7.69 45.50
CA LYS A 150 1.41 -6.46 45.62
C LYS A 150 1.95 -5.39 44.68
N LYS A 151 3.27 -5.19 44.65
CA LYS A 151 3.92 -4.27 43.71
C LYS A 151 3.69 -4.63 42.24
N LYS A 152 3.65 -5.92 41.89
CA LYS A 152 3.33 -6.37 40.52
C LYS A 152 1.88 -6.12 40.15
N LEU A 153 0.95 -6.32 41.08
CA LEU A 153 -0.47 -6.05 40.86
C LEU A 153 -0.74 -4.53 40.77
N GLU A 154 0.00 -3.71 41.52
CA GLU A 154 -0.10 -2.25 41.49
C GLU A 154 0.69 -1.61 40.33
N CYS A 155 1.65 -2.33 39.74
CA CYS A 155 2.37 -1.86 38.56
C CYS A 155 1.44 -1.91 37.34
N ASP A 156 1.37 -0.79 36.63
CA ASP A 156 0.87 -0.75 35.26
C ASP A 156 1.88 -1.51 34.40
N ASP A 157 1.47 -2.66 33.88
CA ASP A 157 2.33 -3.43 32.97
C ASP A 157 2.67 -2.54 31.77
N ASP A 158 3.97 -2.41 31.46
CA ASP A 158 4.63 -1.52 30.49
C ASP A 158 4.13 -1.63 29.02
N TYR A 159 3.11 -2.46 28.79
CA TYR A 159 2.50 -2.70 27.48
C TYR A 159 1.07 -2.14 27.45
N GLY A 160 0.96 -0.83 27.18
CA GLY A 160 -0.30 -0.16 26.84
C GLY A 160 -0.91 0.74 27.90
N ALA A 161 -0.16 1.08 28.96
CA ALA A 161 -0.61 2.04 29.99
C ALA A 161 -0.96 3.43 29.42
N GLU A 162 -0.47 3.77 28.23
CA GLU A 162 -0.77 5.05 27.57
C GLU A 162 -2.18 5.14 26.96
N ILE A 163 -2.91 4.02 26.82
CA ILE A 163 -4.18 3.96 26.08
C ILE A 163 -5.41 3.80 26.98
N TYR A 164 -5.25 3.27 28.20
CA TYR A 164 -6.38 2.91 29.06
C TYR A 164 -6.22 3.52 30.45
N ASP A 165 -7.29 4.14 30.97
CA ASP A 165 -7.27 4.90 32.22
C ASP A 165 -7.34 4.00 33.45
N ASN A 166 -7.75 2.72 33.30
CA ASN A 166 -7.85 1.77 34.41
C ASN A 166 -7.86 0.28 33.95
N ASP A 167 -7.68 -0.64 34.90
CA ASP A 167 -7.66 -2.09 34.66
C ASP A 167 -8.98 -2.67 34.08
N THR A 168 -10.12 -2.02 34.31
CA THR A 168 -11.42 -2.45 33.72
C THR A 168 -11.45 -2.17 32.22
N GLU A 169 -10.99 -0.99 31.81
CA GLU A 169 -10.87 -0.62 30.39
C GLU A 169 -9.85 -1.50 29.67
N ARG A 170 -8.73 -1.83 30.33
CA ARG A 170 -7.73 -2.78 29.79
C ARG A 170 -8.35 -4.16 29.54
N LEU A 171 -9.19 -4.63 30.46
CA LEU A 171 -9.87 -5.92 30.34
C LEU A 171 -10.88 -5.92 29.19
N GLN A 172 -11.73 -4.89 29.10
CA GLN A 172 -12.67 -4.71 27.99
C GLN A 172 -11.94 -4.59 26.63
N GLY A 173 -10.82 -3.86 26.59
CA GLY A 173 -10.00 -3.72 25.38
C GLY A 173 -9.48 -5.08 24.88
N VAL A 174 -9.01 -5.94 25.78
CA VAL A 174 -8.57 -7.29 25.43
C VAL A 174 -9.73 -8.17 24.95
N GLU A 175 -10.92 -8.07 25.57
CA GLU A 175 -12.10 -8.82 25.15
C GLU A 175 -12.59 -8.40 23.75
N ILE A 176 -12.64 -7.09 23.48
CA ILE A 176 -12.97 -6.54 22.16
C ILE A 176 -11.98 -7.07 21.12
N GLU A 177 -10.68 -7.04 21.41
CA GLU A 177 -9.66 -7.48 20.47
C GLU A 177 -9.74 -8.99 20.19
N GLN A 178 -10.03 -9.82 21.19
CA GLN A 178 -10.31 -11.24 20.96
C GLN A 178 -11.52 -11.44 20.03
N CYS A 179 -12.60 -10.69 20.24
CA CYS A 179 -13.79 -10.76 19.39
C CYS A 179 -13.48 -10.37 17.94
N ASN A 180 -12.68 -9.31 17.75
CA ASN A 180 -12.23 -8.86 16.43
C ASN A 180 -11.38 -9.94 15.73
N ILE A 181 -10.41 -10.52 16.42
CA ILE A 181 -9.56 -11.59 15.86
C ILE A 181 -10.38 -12.81 15.49
N LEU A 182 -11.33 -13.22 16.34
CA LEU A 182 -12.23 -14.33 16.02
C LEU A 182 -13.07 -13.98 14.77
N ALA A 183 -13.64 -12.78 14.67
CA ALA A 183 -14.38 -12.36 13.48
C ALA A 183 -13.51 -12.44 12.21
N ASP A 184 -12.25 -12.03 12.28
CA ASP A 184 -11.31 -12.13 11.16
C ASP A 184 -10.92 -13.56 10.82
N LEU A 185 -10.68 -14.44 11.80
CA LEU A 185 -10.46 -15.87 11.56
C LEU A 185 -11.64 -16.52 10.83
N GLN A 186 -12.88 -16.14 11.19
CA GLN A 186 -14.08 -16.61 10.49
C GLN A 186 -14.11 -16.18 9.03
N ARG A 187 -13.75 -14.91 8.76
CA ARG A 187 -13.71 -14.37 7.40
C ARG A 187 -12.68 -15.10 6.55
N LEU A 188 -11.63 -15.64 7.17
CA LEU A 188 -10.60 -16.45 6.52
C LEU A 188 -10.96 -17.95 6.46
N GLY A 189 -12.17 -18.36 6.85
CA GLY A 189 -12.62 -19.74 6.75
C GLY A 189 -12.09 -20.69 7.82
N VAL A 190 -11.50 -20.16 8.91
CA VAL A 190 -11.05 -20.98 10.04
C VAL A 190 -12.25 -21.39 10.90
N ASP A 191 -12.33 -22.67 11.25
CA ASP A 191 -13.35 -23.17 12.17
C ASP A 191 -13.16 -22.58 13.57
N LYS A 192 -14.24 -22.02 14.12
CA LYS A 192 -14.26 -21.41 15.45
C LYS A 192 -14.52 -22.41 16.56
N SER A 193 -14.91 -23.65 16.25
CA SER A 193 -15.26 -24.64 17.28
C SER A 193 -14.12 -24.95 18.23
N GLU A 194 -12.87 -24.76 17.80
CA GLU A 194 -11.67 -24.92 18.65
C GLU A 194 -11.39 -23.71 19.57
N TYR A 195 -12.03 -22.57 19.32
CA TYR A 195 -11.82 -21.30 20.03
C TYR A 195 -13.07 -20.83 20.79
N GLN A 196 -14.23 -21.43 20.54
CA GLN A 196 -15.35 -21.37 21.45
C GLN A 196 -14.97 -22.19 22.67
N ASP A 197 -14.58 -21.49 23.73
CA ASP A 197 -14.79 -22.06 25.04
C ASP A 197 -16.27 -22.40 25.16
N SER A 198 -16.57 -23.47 25.87
CA SER A 198 -17.92 -23.85 26.28
C SER A 198 -18.48 -22.75 27.21
N ASP A 199 -18.69 -21.56 26.68
CA ASP A 199 -19.40 -20.47 27.31
C ASP A 199 -20.87 -20.80 27.14
N GLY A 200 -21.35 -21.71 28.00
CA GLY A 200 -22.77 -21.90 28.16
C GLY A 200 -23.36 -20.63 28.73
N ASP A 201 -23.96 -19.78 27.88
CA ASP A 201 -25.03 -18.80 28.15
C ASP A 201 -25.03 -18.10 29.53
N GLY A 202 -23.86 -17.89 30.12
CA GLY A 202 -23.71 -17.51 31.50
C GLY A 202 -22.59 -16.50 31.62
N ASP A 203 -22.93 -15.33 32.09
CA ASP A 203 -22.14 -14.16 32.47
C ASP A 203 -21.03 -14.47 33.53
N GLU A 204 -20.60 -15.72 33.66
CA GLU A 204 -19.62 -16.17 34.64
C GLU A 204 -18.43 -16.78 33.89
N GLY A 205 -17.47 -15.92 33.53
CA GLY A 205 -16.11 -16.38 33.22
C GLY A 205 -15.54 -17.23 34.37
N PRO A 206 -14.36 -17.85 34.19
CA PRO A 206 -13.77 -18.70 35.22
C PRO A 206 -13.73 -17.96 36.57
N GLN A 207 -14.52 -18.41 37.54
CA GLN A 207 -14.50 -17.84 38.89
C GLN A 207 -13.15 -18.23 39.53
N PHE A 208 -12.14 -17.39 39.30
CA PHE A 208 -10.79 -17.62 39.83
C PHE A 208 -10.80 -17.65 41.35
N MET A 209 -11.59 -16.78 41.96
CA MET A 209 -11.83 -16.70 43.39
C MET A 209 -13.21 -16.06 43.61
N GLY A 210 -14.16 -16.83 44.17
CA GLY A 210 -15.30 -16.23 44.90
C GLY A 210 -14.81 -15.70 46.25
N ASP A 211 -15.56 -15.91 47.33
CA ASP A 211 -15.14 -15.55 48.70
C ASP A 211 -13.96 -16.39 49.28
N GLN A 212 -13.21 -17.11 48.43
CA GLN A 212 -12.13 -17.98 48.88
C GLN A 212 -10.85 -17.21 49.24
N PRO A 213 -10.09 -17.66 50.26
CA PRO A 213 -8.84 -17.02 50.65
C PRO A 213 -7.77 -17.11 49.56
N ILE A 214 -6.92 -16.08 49.44
CA ILE A 214 -5.76 -16.12 48.55
C ILE A 214 -4.75 -17.12 49.13
N THR A 215 -4.49 -18.21 48.42
CA THR A 215 -3.54 -19.25 48.85
C THR A 215 -2.20 -19.14 48.12
N GLN A 216 -1.17 -19.83 48.63
CA GLN A 216 0.09 -19.97 47.89
C GLN A 216 -0.12 -20.63 46.51
N ALA A 217 -1.11 -21.51 46.37
CA ALA A 217 -1.48 -22.11 45.09
C ALA A 217 -2.00 -21.06 44.10
N THR A 218 -2.83 -20.12 44.58
CA THR A 218 -3.30 -18.96 43.81
C THR A 218 -2.13 -18.11 43.32
N ILE A 219 -1.18 -17.77 44.19
CA ILE A 219 0.00 -16.99 43.82
C ILE A 219 0.86 -17.74 42.78
N ASN A 220 1.02 -19.05 42.92
CA ASN A 220 1.76 -19.87 41.95
C ASN A 220 1.05 -19.91 40.59
N GLN A 221 -0.27 -20.00 40.56
CA GLN A 221 -1.06 -19.96 39.32
C GLN A 221 -0.96 -18.59 38.64
N TYR A 222 -0.98 -17.48 39.39
CA TYR A 222 -0.75 -16.15 38.85
C TYR A 222 0.64 -16.07 38.17
N LYS A 223 1.70 -16.52 38.84
CA LYS A 223 3.06 -16.53 38.27
C LYS A 223 3.17 -17.42 37.03
N LEU A 224 2.44 -18.53 36.98
CA LEU A 224 2.41 -19.41 35.82
C LEU A 224 1.75 -18.71 34.63
N LEU A 225 0.64 -17.99 34.85
CA LEU A 225 -0.01 -17.18 33.82
C LEU A 225 0.90 -16.04 33.34
N GLU A 226 1.62 -15.35 34.23
CA GLU A 226 2.62 -14.33 33.82
C GLU A 226 3.65 -14.92 32.85
N GLN A 227 4.21 -16.09 33.18
CA GLN A 227 5.18 -16.78 32.33
C GLN A 227 4.57 -17.20 31.00
N GLU A 228 3.34 -17.74 31.02
CA GLU A 228 2.66 -18.17 29.80
C GLU A 228 2.34 -16.96 28.90
N VAL A 229 1.92 -15.81 29.43
CA VAL A 229 1.71 -14.59 28.64
C VAL A 229 2.98 -14.19 27.88
N ILE A 230 4.13 -14.21 28.56
CA ILE A 230 5.44 -13.90 27.96
C ILE A 230 5.81 -14.92 26.88
N GLU A 231 5.63 -16.21 27.15
CA GLU A 231 5.91 -17.27 26.19
C GLU A 231 5.05 -17.13 24.93
N ARG A 232 3.75 -16.92 25.10
CA ARG A 232 2.81 -16.72 23.98
C ARG A 232 3.09 -15.44 23.20
N TRP A 233 3.49 -14.37 23.89
CA TRP A 233 3.91 -13.12 23.25
C TRP A 233 5.12 -13.36 22.35
N ASN A 234 6.17 -14.00 22.87
CA ASN A 234 7.37 -14.30 22.09
C ASN A 234 7.06 -15.16 20.86
N LYS A 235 6.19 -16.16 21.02
CA LYS A 235 5.73 -17.01 19.92
C LYS A 235 4.91 -16.24 18.88
N MET A 236 4.08 -15.28 19.32
CA MET A 236 3.35 -14.40 18.41
C MET A 236 4.31 -13.49 17.62
N VAL A 237 5.32 -12.93 18.29
CA VAL A 237 6.34 -12.09 17.63
C VAL A 237 7.13 -12.90 16.60
N GLU A 238 7.54 -14.13 16.92
CA GLU A 238 8.22 -15.04 15.99
C GLU A 238 7.39 -15.29 14.73
N VAL A 239 6.09 -15.59 14.88
CA VAL A 239 5.17 -15.78 13.75
C VAL A 239 4.99 -14.49 12.93
N LEU A 240 4.89 -13.33 13.57
CA LEU A 240 4.76 -12.04 12.88
C LEU A 240 5.99 -11.69 12.06
N GLU A 241 7.19 -12.03 12.55
CA GLU A 241 8.44 -11.81 11.83
C GLU A 241 8.56 -12.71 10.59
N ASP A 242 8.05 -13.94 10.64
CA ASP A 242 8.08 -14.87 9.49
C ASP A 242 7.08 -14.49 8.37
N VAL A 243 5.93 -13.92 8.72
CA VAL A 243 4.78 -13.73 7.80
C VAL A 243 4.84 -12.43 6.95
N ASN A 244 5.53 -11.40 7.43
CA ASN A 244 5.41 -10.02 6.94
C ASN A 244 5.79 -9.73 5.45
N PRO A 245 6.65 -10.49 4.75
CA PRO A 245 7.11 -10.06 3.42
C PRO A 245 6.18 -10.40 2.24
N ILE A 246 5.24 -11.35 2.36
CA ILE A 246 4.50 -11.92 1.22
C ILE A 246 3.46 -10.97 0.59
N ALA A 247 2.77 -10.15 1.38
CA ALA A 247 1.75 -9.23 0.88
C ALA A 247 2.34 -8.15 -0.08
N GLY A 248 3.55 -7.67 0.24
CA GLY A 248 4.27 -6.74 -0.61
C GLY A 248 4.63 -7.37 -1.96
N TYR A 249 5.03 -8.65 -1.97
CA TYR A 249 5.33 -9.38 -3.19
C TYR A 249 4.10 -9.57 -4.08
N ILE A 250 2.97 -9.99 -3.51
CA ILE A 250 1.71 -10.18 -4.26
C ILE A 250 1.28 -8.89 -4.94
N SER A 251 1.40 -7.76 -4.25
CA SER A 251 1.05 -6.45 -4.79
C SER A 251 1.93 -6.05 -5.98
N VAL A 252 3.24 -6.32 -5.91
CA VAL A 252 4.18 -6.05 -7.01
C VAL A 252 3.92 -6.99 -8.19
N LEU A 253 3.71 -8.28 -7.92
CA LEU A 253 3.39 -9.29 -8.94
C LEU A 253 2.13 -8.90 -9.72
N LYS A 254 1.01 -8.65 -9.02
CA LYS A 254 -0.27 -8.21 -9.61
C LYS A 254 -0.07 -7.02 -10.53
N ARG A 255 0.62 -5.99 -10.02
CA ARG A 255 0.92 -4.78 -10.79
C ARG A 255 1.70 -5.08 -12.07
N HIS A 256 2.74 -5.91 -11.99
CA HIS A 256 3.56 -6.24 -13.15
C HIS A 256 2.77 -7.08 -14.17
N THR A 257 1.99 -8.05 -13.72
CA THR A 257 1.10 -8.86 -14.58
C THR A 257 0.09 -7.99 -15.32
N GLU A 258 -0.58 -7.05 -14.64
CA GLU A 258 -1.52 -6.11 -15.26
C GLU A 258 -0.86 -5.18 -16.29
N ILE A 259 0.40 -4.79 -16.06
CA ILE A 259 1.16 -3.96 -17.02
C ILE A 259 1.47 -4.78 -18.27
N MET A 260 1.92 -6.03 -18.09
CA MET A 260 2.22 -6.95 -19.18
C MET A 260 0.99 -7.27 -20.05
N GLU A 261 -0.17 -7.52 -19.43
CA GLU A 261 -1.44 -7.74 -20.15
C GLU A 261 -1.89 -6.53 -20.98
N ARG A 262 -1.77 -5.33 -20.41
CA ARG A 262 -2.12 -4.08 -21.12
C ARG A 262 -1.20 -3.81 -22.31
N GLY A 263 0.06 -4.21 -22.22
CA GLY A 263 0.99 -4.16 -23.35
C GLY A 263 0.58 -5.12 -24.47
N LEU A 264 0.27 -6.38 -24.11
CA LEU A 264 0.00 -7.43 -25.09
C LEU A 264 -1.29 -7.18 -25.88
N THR A 265 -2.35 -6.77 -25.19
CA THR A 265 -3.64 -6.39 -25.81
C THR A 265 -3.52 -5.18 -26.76
N ALA A 266 -2.55 -4.29 -26.52
CA ALA A 266 -2.28 -3.16 -27.42
C ALA A 266 -1.46 -3.57 -28.64
N SER A 267 -0.62 -4.60 -28.53
CA SER A 267 0.14 -5.18 -29.65
C SER A 267 -0.77 -5.99 -30.59
N GLU A 268 -1.69 -6.78 -30.04
CA GLU A 268 -2.69 -7.55 -30.83
C GLU A 268 -3.66 -6.64 -31.59
N ALA A 269 -3.95 -5.44 -31.07
CA ALA A 269 -4.82 -4.46 -31.73
C ALA A 269 -4.10 -3.61 -32.80
N ALA A 270 -2.76 -3.65 -32.85
CA ALA A 270 -1.96 -2.85 -33.77
C ALA A 270 -1.73 -3.51 -35.14
N ASP A 271 -2.06 -4.80 -35.29
CA ASP A 271 -1.84 -5.58 -36.52
C ASP A 271 -2.98 -5.46 -37.55
N ASP A 272 -4.07 -4.75 -37.22
CA ASP A 272 -5.35 -4.84 -37.96
C ASP A 272 -5.84 -3.55 -38.63
N ASN A 273 -5.03 -2.49 -38.81
CA ASN A 273 -5.50 -1.30 -39.53
C ASN A 273 -4.48 -0.72 -40.53
N GLU A 274 -4.75 -0.96 -41.81
CA GLU A 274 -4.23 -0.23 -42.96
C GLU A 274 -4.92 1.14 -43.15
N GLU A 275 -4.15 2.05 -43.76
CA GLU A 275 -4.32 3.45 -44.16
C GLU A 275 -5.74 4.04 -44.33
N GLU A 276 -5.92 5.32 -43.92
CA GLU A 276 -6.39 6.40 -44.83
C GLU A 276 -6.19 7.82 -44.25
N ASP A 277 -6.15 8.78 -45.16
CA ASP A 277 -5.49 10.09 -45.12
C ASP A 277 -6.40 11.28 -44.70
N ASP A 278 -5.74 12.34 -44.22
CA ASP A 278 -6.04 13.80 -44.27
C ASP A 278 -7.46 14.38 -43.96
N ASN A 279 -7.61 15.08 -42.83
CA ASN A 279 -7.80 16.56 -42.73
C ASN A 279 -8.36 17.05 -41.38
N GLY A 280 -7.61 17.96 -40.74
CA GLY A 280 -8.16 19.26 -40.31
C GLY A 280 -9.10 19.35 -39.10
N ILE A 281 -8.90 18.59 -38.01
CA ILE A 281 -9.50 18.91 -36.68
C ILE A 281 -8.52 18.59 -35.54
N GLY A 282 -8.10 19.61 -34.78
CA GLY A 282 -7.81 19.47 -33.34
C GLY A 282 -6.36 19.53 -32.85
N ALA A 283 -5.71 20.70 -32.87
CA ALA A 283 -4.40 20.90 -32.22
C ALA A 283 -4.37 20.53 -30.70
N PRO A 284 -5.42 20.80 -29.88
CA PRO A 284 -5.44 20.38 -28.47
C PRO A 284 -5.57 18.87 -28.29
N LYS A 285 -6.36 18.22 -29.15
CA LYS A 285 -6.57 16.76 -29.10
C LYS A 285 -5.31 16.01 -29.52
N GLN A 286 -4.61 16.51 -30.55
CA GLN A 286 -3.32 15.99 -30.98
C GLN A 286 -2.24 16.13 -29.91
N LEU A 287 -2.22 17.24 -29.15
CA LEU A 287 -1.31 17.40 -28.01
C LEU A 287 -1.56 16.37 -26.92
N VAL A 288 -2.83 16.18 -26.53
CA VAL A 288 -3.22 15.17 -25.54
C VAL A 288 -2.87 13.76 -26.01
N GLU A 289 -3.20 13.41 -27.27
CA GLU A 289 -2.88 12.10 -27.86
C GLU A 289 -1.35 11.88 -27.96
N THR A 290 -0.59 12.92 -28.30
CA THR A 290 0.88 12.89 -28.34
C THR A 290 1.46 12.65 -26.94
N ILE A 291 1.00 13.40 -25.93
CA ILE A 291 1.46 13.21 -24.55
C ILE A 291 1.05 11.82 -24.05
N GLN A 292 -0.19 11.39 -24.26
CA GLN A 292 -0.70 10.07 -23.84
C GLN A 292 0.07 8.91 -24.50
N GLY A 293 0.35 8.99 -25.80
CA GLY A 293 1.12 7.98 -26.51
C GLY A 293 2.54 7.84 -25.95
N ASN A 294 3.14 8.96 -25.52
CA ASN A 294 4.46 8.98 -24.94
C ASN A 294 4.46 8.76 -23.41
N LEU A 295 3.33 8.80 -22.71
CA LEU A 295 3.28 8.45 -21.28
C LEU A 295 3.46 6.94 -21.03
N LYS A 296 3.24 6.10 -22.05
CA LYS A 296 3.48 4.65 -21.98
C LYS A 296 4.97 4.35 -22.11
N GLY A 297 5.64 4.07 -20.99
CA GLY A 297 7.04 3.60 -20.96
C GLY A 297 8.11 4.70 -20.96
N CYS A 298 7.73 5.96 -20.77
CA CYS A 298 8.67 7.08 -20.76
C CYS A 298 9.19 7.38 -19.35
N SER A 299 10.52 7.45 -19.21
CA SER A 299 11.19 7.86 -17.98
C SER A 299 10.97 9.35 -17.69
N VAL A 300 11.14 9.77 -16.44
CA VAL A 300 11.03 11.18 -16.02
C VAL A 300 11.93 12.11 -16.84
N GLY A 301 13.14 11.68 -17.20
CA GLY A 301 14.07 12.46 -18.03
C GLY A 301 13.65 12.56 -19.50
N GLN A 302 13.14 11.48 -20.09
CA GLN A 302 12.60 11.50 -21.46
C GLN A 302 11.33 12.33 -21.54
N PHE A 303 10.49 12.25 -20.50
CA PHE A 303 9.26 13.01 -20.37
C PHE A 303 9.57 14.51 -20.28
N LYS A 304 10.60 14.87 -19.51
CA LYS A 304 11.10 16.24 -19.41
C LYS A 304 11.63 16.78 -20.75
N SER A 305 12.37 15.95 -21.50
CA SER A 305 12.84 16.28 -22.86
C SER A 305 11.68 16.45 -23.85
N LEU A 306 10.63 15.65 -23.73
CA LEU A 306 9.41 15.76 -24.52
C LEU A 306 8.70 17.10 -24.23
N LEU A 307 8.47 17.42 -22.96
CA LEU A 307 7.85 18.70 -22.57
C LEU A 307 8.66 19.90 -23.05
N GLY A 308 9.99 19.86 -22.92
CA GLY A 308 10.88 20.89 -23.46
C GLY A 308 10.77 21.04 -24.98
N SER A 309 10.59 19.93 -25.72
CA SER A 309 10.42 19.95 -27.18
C SER A 309 9.04 20.48 -27.59
N LEU A 310 7.99 20.20 -26.81
CA LEU A 310 6.63 20.70 -27.05
C LEU A 310 6.53 22.20 -26.74
N ASN A 311 7.16 22.67 -25.66
CA ASN A 311 7.25 24.08 -25.30
C ASN A 311 8.15 24.89 -26.25
N GLY A 312 9.15 24.26 -26.86
CA GLY A 312 10.00 24.87 -27.90
C GLY A 312 9.36 24.90 -29.31
N GLY A 313 8.18 24.29 -29.47
CA GLY A 313 7.41 24.25 -30.72
C GLY A 313 6.45 25.44 -30.90
N SER A 314 5.38 25.24 -31.70
CA SER A 314 4.35 26.26 -31.94
C SER A 314 3.27 26.33 -30.84
N SER A 315 3.41 25.55 -29.76
CA SER A 315 2.40 25.40 -28.71
C SER A 315 2.70 26.34 -27.54
N ASN A 316 1.67 26.99 -27.00
CA ASN A 316 1.80 27.82 -25.81
C ASN A 316 2.10 26.93 -24.59
N PRO A 317 3.05 27.29 -23.69
CA PRO A 317 3.34 26.52 -22.47
C PRO A 317 2.11 26.18 -21.62
N GLN A 318 1.13 27.09 -21.55
CA GLN A 318 -0.13 26.80 -20.85
C GLN A 318 -0.94 25.70 -21.54
N ASP A 319 -0.98 25.67 -22.88
CA ASP A 319 -1.71 24.63 -23.63
C ASP A 319 -1.04 23.26 -23.48
N VAL A 320 0.29 23.23 -23.40
CA VAL A 320 1.05 22.01 -23.12
C VAL A 320 0.77 21.51 -21.71
N MET A 321 0.71 22.40 -20.71
CA MET A 321 0.38 22.04 -19.33
C MET A 321 -1.08 21.58 -19.17
N ASN A 322 -2.02 22.23 -19.87
CA ASN A 322 -3.42 21.80 -19.92
C ASN A 322 -3.53 20.41 -20.54
N ALA A 323 -2.89 20.20 -21.70
CA ALA A 323 -2.87 18.90 -22.37
C ALA A 323 -2.19 17.82 -21.51
N LEU A 324 -1.21 18.18 -20.69
CA LEU A 324 -0.59 17.26 -19.73
C LEU A 324 -1.58 16.85 -18.64
N ILE A 325 -2.29 17.80 -18.02
CA ILE A 325 -3.30 17.49 -17.01
C ILE A 325 -4.41 16.62 -17.60
N ASP A 326 -4.90 16.95 -18.80
CA ASP A 326 -5.89 16.13 -19.51
C ASP A 326 -5.35 14.73 -19.86
N ALA A 327 -4.09 14.63 -20.29
CA ALA A 327 -3.45 13.35 -20.58
C ALA A 327 -3.31 12.47 -19.33
N LEU A 328 -2.99 13.07 -18.18
CA LEU A 328 -2.81 12.35 -16.93
C LEU A 328 -4.16 11.99 -16.27
N PHE A 329 -5.18 12.84 -16.41
CA PHE A 329 -6.39 12.77 -15.57
C PHE A 329 -7.72 12.80 -16.33
N GLY A 330 -7.75 12.85 -17.66
CA GLY A 330 -8.95 12.99 -18.51
C GLY A 330 -10.04 11.90 -18.41
N GLY A 331 -9.87 10.89 -17.55
CA GLY A 331 -10.90 9.88 -17.22
C GLY A 331 -11.27 9.84 -15.73
N VAL A 332 -10.78 10.79 -14.92
CA VAL A 332 -11.00 10.81 -13.48
C VAL A 332 -12.36 11.42 -13.16
N HIS A 333 -13.25 10.61 -12.59
CA HIS A 333 -14.56 11.08 -12.13
C HIS A 333 -14.66 11.16 -10.59
N LYS A 334 -13.77 10.48 -9.87
CA LYS A 334 -13.66 10.46 -8.40
C LYS A 334 -12.26 10.02 -7.98
N GLY A 335 -11.77 10.44 -6.81
CA GLY A 335 -10.47 10.06 -6.29
C GLY A 335 -9.33 10.80 -6.96
N PHE A 336 -9.57 12.05 -7.37
CA PHE A 336 -8.62 12.88 -8.09
C PHE A 336 -7.33 13.08 -7.31
N SER A 337 -7.42 13.35 -6.01
CA SER A 337 -6.27 13.47 -5.10
C SER A 337 -5.38 12.21 -5.09
N LYS A 338 -5.98 11.01 -5.13
CA LYS A 338 -5.25 9.74 -5.15
C LYS A 338 -4.53 9.51 -6.47
N GLU A 339 -5.15 9.86 -7.59
CA GLU A 339 -4.51 9.74 -8.91
C GLU A 339 -3.37 10.76 -9.05
N VAL A 340 -3.55 11.99 -8.56
CA VAL A 340 -2.48 12.99 -8.48
C VAL A 340 -1.30 12.45 -7.66
N MET A 341 -1.56 11.85 -6.49
CA MET A 341 -0.51 11.26 -5.66
C MET A 341 0.30 10.18 -6.40
N LYS A 342 -0.35 9.32 -7.19
CA LYS A 342 0.31 8.27 -7.98
C LYS A 342 1.18 8.82 -9.11
N LYS A 343 0.79 9.97 -9.67
CA LYS A 343 1.43 10.58 -10.86
C LYS A 343 2.27 11.82 -10.53
N LYS A 344 2.47 12.14 -9.25
CA LYS A 344 3.15 13.36 -8.79
C LYS A 344 4.55 13.58 -9.38
N ASN A 345 5.28 12.50 -9.66
CA ASN A 345 6.63 12.59 -10.23
C ASN A 345 6.64 13.17 -11.66
N TYR A 346 5.57 12.98 -12.44
CA TYR A 346 5.43 13.62 -13.76
C TYR A 346 5.14 15.12 -13.62
N LEU A 347 4.37 15.51 -12.61
CA LEU A 347 4.08 16.91 -12.31
C LEU A 347 5.34 17.63 -11.81
N ALA A 348 6.09 17.00 -10.90
CA ALA A 348 7.40 17.48 -10.44
C ALA A 348 8.37 17.67 -11.62
N ALA A 349 8.41 16.72 -12.56
CA ALA A 349 9.26 16.82 -13.75
C ALA A 349 8.89 18.00 -14.64
N ALA A 350 7.60 18.35 -14.69
CA ALA A 350 7.07 19.45 -15.48
C ALA A 350 7.29 20.82 -14.81
N THR A 351 7.53 20.87 -13.49
CA THR A 351 7.67 22.11 -12.72
C THR A 351 9.11 22.43 -12.26
N HIS A 352 10.07 21.53 -12.48
CA HIS A 352 11.41 21.63 -11.88
C HIS A 352 12.36 22.67 -12.53
N ASP A 353 12.14 23.08 -13.79
CA ASP A 353 13.17 23.79 -14.58
C ASP A 353 12.82 25.21 -15.03
N ASP A 354 11.57 25.65 -14.88
CA ASP A 354 11.09 26.91 -15.47
C ASP A 354 10.38 27.80 -14.44
N GLU A 355 10.79 29.07 -14.38
CA GLU A 355 10.26 30.09 -13.48
C GLU A 355 8.82 30.41 -13.90
N GLY A 356 7.85 30.05 -13.05
CA GLY A 356 6.41 30.18 -13.35
C GLY A 356 5.71 28.90 -13.80
N SER A 357 6.42 27.78 -13.98
CA SER A 357 5.80 26.48 -14.32
C SER A 357 4.85 25.95 -13.24
N GLN A 358 5.10 26.26 -11.96
CA GLN A 358 4.18 25.96 -10.86
C GLN A 358 2.85 26.72 -11.00
N ILE A 359 2.87 27.97 -11.47
CA ILE A 359 1.66 28.76 -11.77
C ILE A 359 0.92 28.18 -12.98
N LEU A 360 1.63 27.78 -14.04
CA LEU A 360 1.00 27.11 -15.20
C LEU A 360 0.30 25.81 -14.78
N LEU A 361 0.93 25.03 -13.89
CA LEU A 361 0.35 23.81 -13.32
C LEU A 361 -0.93 24.11 -12.53
N LEU A 362 -0.91 25.14 -11.67
CA LEU A 362 -2.08 25.57 -10.90
C LEU A 362 -3.23 26.02 -11.81
N GLN A 363 -2.93 26.79 -12.86
CA GLN A 363 -3.91 27.21 -13.87
C GLN A 363 -4.48 26.02 -14.67
N ALA A 364 -3.65 25.02 -14.96
CA ALA A 364 -4.10 23.80 -15.65
C ALA A 364 -5.00 22.93 -14.78
N ILE A 365 -4.71 22.81 -13.48
CA ILE A 365 -5.56 22.12 -12.51
C ILE A 365 -6.92 22.83 -12.37
N ASP A 366 -6.91 24.16 -12.34
CA ASP A 366 -8.12 24.98 -12.32
C ASP A 366 -9.00 24.71 -13.55
N SER A 367 -8.40 24.84 -14.75
CA SER A 367 -9.10 24.59 -16.02
C SER A 367 -9.63 23.16 -16.14
N PHE A 368 -8.88 22.18 -15.65
CA PHE A 368 -9.35 20.79 -15.58
C PHE A 368 -10.54 20.64 -14.63
N CYS A 369 -10.52 21.29 -13.46
CA CYS A 369 -11.63 21.28 -12.50
C CYS A 369 -12.88 21.96 -13.07
N GLU A 370 -12.75 23.06 -13.80
CA GLU A 370 -13.86 23.76 -14.46
C GLU A 370 -14.57 22.88 -15.49
N ASN A 371 -13.81 22.05 -16.20
CA ASN A 371 -14.32 21.11 -17.20
C ASN A 371 -14.70 19.73 -16.62
N SER A 372 -14.56 19.54 -15.30
CA SER A 372 -14.80 18.27 -14.61
C SER A 372 -16.09 18.24 -13.79
N GLY A 373 -16.45 17.03 -13.35
CA GLY A 373 -17.62 16.82 -12.48
C GLY A 373 -17.44 17.38 -11.06
N PRO A 374 -18.54 17.59 -10.30
CA PRO A 374 -18.51 18.18 -8.97
C PRO A 374 -17.70 17.37 -7.94
N GLU A 375 -17.52 16.06 -8.15
CA GLU A 375 -16.70 15.21 -7.29
C GLU A 375 -15.20 15.52 -7.43
N VAL A 376 -14.73 15.87 -8.62
CA VAL A 376 -13.35 16.31 -8.86
C VAL A 376 -13.11 17.67 -8.20
N VAL A 377 -14.05 18.61 -8.40
CA VAL A 377 -13.98 19.98 -7.83
C VAL A 377 -13.96 19.97 -6.30
N LYS A 378 -14.62 19.00 -5.64
CA LYS A 378 -14.59 18.86 -4.17
C LYS A 378 -13.22 18.44 -3.64
N GLU A 379 -12.42 17.74 -4.44
CA GLU A 379 -11.11 17.23 -4.02
C GLU A 379 -9.96 18.23 -4.27
N ILE A 380 -10.21 19.40 -4.87
CA ILE A 380 -9.14 20.32 -5.27
C ILE A 380 -8.24 20.75 -4.10
N ALA A 381 -8.78 20.98 -2.90
CA ALA A 381 -7.97 21.32 -1.73
C ALA A 381 -7.04 20.16 -1.30
N LEU A 382 -7.51 18.91 -1.44
CA LEU A 382 -6.71 17.71 -1.16
C LEU A 382 -5.62 17.51 -2.22
N VAL A 383 -5.92 17.84 -3.48
CA VAL A 383 -4.95 17.82 -4.58
C VAL A 383 -3.83 18.82 -4.31
N LEU A 384 -4.15 20.07 -3.98
CA LEU A 384 -3.16 21.10 -3.65
C LEU A 384 -2.31 20.69 -2.45
N LYS A 385 -2.94 20.18 -1.38
CA LYS A 385 -2.22 19.65 -0.23
C LYS A 385 -1.28 18.49 -0.60
N THR A 386 -1.72 17.58 -1.47
CA THR A 386 -0.89 16.44 -1.92
C THR A 386 0.34 16.89 -2.70
N LEU A 387 0.21 17.95 -3.49
CA LEU A 387 1.29 18.53 -4.27
C LEU A 387 2.25 19.37 -3.41
N TYR A 388 1.72 20.09 -2.42
CA TYR A 388 2.49 20.80 -1.40
C TYR A 388 3.31 19.82 -0.54
N ASP A 389 2.66 18.83 0.08
CA ASP A 389 3.31 17.77 0.88
C ASP A 389 4.30 16.92 0.04
N GLY A 390 4.20 17.00 -1.29
CA GLY A 390 5.02 16.27 -2.25
C GLY A 390 6.17 17.08 -2.84
N ASP A 391 6.43 18.29 -2.34
CA ASP A 391 7.45 19.22 -2.83
C ASP A 391 7.31 19.56 -4.33
N VAL A 392 6.07 19.57 -4.85
CA VAL A 392 5.77 19.93 -6.26
C VAL A 392 5.31 21.38 -6.39
N LEU A 393 4.61 21.88 -5.37
CA LEU A 393 4.10 23.25 -5.30
C LEU A 393 4.55 23.92 -4.00
N GLU A 394 5.06 25.13 -4.13
CA GLU A 394 5.46 25.96 -3.00
C GLU A 394 4.32 26.88 -2.56
N GLU A 395 4.34 27.29 -1.30
CA GLU A 395 3.29 28.11 -0.69
C GLU A 395 3.06 29.42 -1.46
N GLU A 396 4.14 30.12 -1.82
CA GLU A 396 4.07 31.41 -2.51
C GLU A 396 3.25 31.34 -3.81
N HIS A 397 3.45 30.28 -4.60
CA HIS A 397 2.77 30.08 -5.87
C HIS A 397 1.29 29.71 -5.67
N ILE A 398 0.98 28.88 -4.67
CA ILE A 398 -0.39 28.50 -4.31
C ILE A 398 -1.19 29.71 -3.86
N VAL A 399 -0.61 30.54 -2.97
CA VAL A 399 -1.24 31.75 -2.44
C VAL A 399 -1.41 32.80 -3.53
N GLN A 400 -0.40 32.98 -4.39
CA GLN A 400 -0.48 33.88 -5.54
C GLN A 400 -1.65 33.51 -6.46
N TRP A 401 -1.71 32.24 -6.91
CA TRP A 401 -2.76 31.75 -7.78
C TRP A 401 -4.16 31.93 -7.18
N TYR A 402 -4.34 31.63 -5.89
CA TYR A 402 -5.62 31.81 -5.21
C TYR A 402 -6.07 33.28 -5.19
N ASN A 403 -5.16 34.20 -4.85
CA ASN A 403 -5.47 35.63 -4.78
C ASN A 403 -5.82 36.20 -6.16
N GLU A 404 -5.06 35.83 -7.19
CA GLU A 404 -5.32 36.22 -8.58
C GLU A 404 -6.66 35.66 -9.09
N GLY A 405 -6.96 34.39 -8.78
CA GLY A 405 -8.22 33.73 -9.18
C GLY A 405 -9.46 34.32 -8.51
N VAL A 406 -9.38 34.66 -7.22
CA VAL A 406 -10.47 35.36 -6.50
C VAL A 406 -10.67 36.77 -7.06
N ALA A 407 -9.59 37.49 -7.39
CA ALA A 407 -9.66 38.83 -7.97
C ALA A 407 -10.25 38.81 -9.39
N ALA A 408 -9.85 37.84 -10.23
CA ALA A 408 -10.28 37.71 -11.62
C ALA A 408 -11.74 37.25 -11.76
N SER A 409 -12.20 36.35 -10.89
CA SER A 409 -13.57 35.80 -10.94
C SER A 409 -14.65 36.75 -10.40
N GLY A 410 -14.27 37.89 -9.80
CA GLY A 410 -15.17 38.93 -9.34
C GLY A 410 -16.11 38.54 -8.20
N SER A 411 -16.01 37.31 -7.66
CA SER A 411 -16.70 36.89 -6.44
C SER A 411 -16.05 35.65 -5.82
N GLU A 412 -15.95 35.62 -4.48
CA GLU A 412 -15.62 34.42 -3.68
C GLU A 412 -16.62 33.25 -3.87
N ASN A 413 -17.53 33.34 -4.86
CA ASN A 413 -18.62 32.40 -5.06
C ASN A 413 -18.34 31.25 -6.02
N SER A 414 -17.19 31.22 -6.71
CA SER A 414 -16.78 30.03 -7.46
C SER A 414 -16.63 28.84 -6.53
N LYS A 415 -17.12 27.67 -6.96
CA LYS A 415 -17.05 26.42 -6.19
C LYS A 415 -15.60 26.04 -5.88
N ILE A 416 -14.68 26.35 -6.79
CA ILE A 416 -13.26 26.08 -6.65
C ILE A 416 -12.68 26.89 -5.48
N TRP A 417 -12.81 28.22 -5.52
CA TRP A 417 -12.28 29.10 -4.46
C TRP A 417 -12.88 28.80 -3.08
N LYS A 418 -14.17 28.43 -2.99
CA LYS A 418 -14.78 28.00 -1.71
C LYS A 418 -14.15 26.75 -1.14
N ASN A 419 -13.87 25.76 -1.99
CA ASN A 419 -13.28 24.50 -1.56
C ASN A 419 -11.80 24.67 -1.17
N VAL A 420 -11.08 25.58 -1.84
CA VAL A 420 -9.66 25.86 -1.60
C VAL A 420 -9.43 26.74 -0.37
N LYS A 421 -10.36 27.66 -0.04
CA LYS A 421 -10.20 28.64 1.05
C LYS A 421 -9.73 28.06 2.40
N PRO A 422 -10.27 26.93 2.92
CA PRO A 422 -9.79 26.34 4.17
C PRO A 422 -8.32 25.92 4.12
N PHE A 423 -7.84 25.45 2.96
CA PHE A 423 -6.44 25.06 2.78
C PHE A 423 -5.52 26.27 2.74
N ILE A 424 -5.93 27.37 2.09
CA ILE A 424 -5.16 28.63 2.05
C ILE A 424 -5.02 29.23 3.45
N VAL A 425 -6.10 29.21 4.24
CA VAL A 425 -6.04 29.66 5.64
C VAL A 425 -5.06 28.81 6.43
N TRP A 426 -5.14 27.48 6.32
CA TRP A 426 -4.20 26.58 7.00
C TRP A 426 -2.74 26.88 6.62
N LEU A 427 -2.46 27.00 5.32
CA LEU A 427 -1.14 27.25 4.76
C LEU A 427 -0.52 28.53 5.35
N GLN A 428 -1.26 29.64 5.31
CA GLN A 428 -0.81 30.94 5.84
C GLN A 428 -0.71 30.99 7.37
N THR A 429 -1.50 30.19 8.09
CA THR A 429 -1.42 30.13 9.57
C THR A 429 -0.32 29.22 10.10
N ALA A 430 0.07 28.19 9.35
CA ALA A 430 1.04 27.19 9.77
C ALA A 430 2.46 27.77 9.94
N GLU A 431 2.86 28.76 9.13
CA GLU A 431 4.15 29.44 9.29
C GLU A 431 4.13 30.56 10.35
N SER A 432 2.96 31.16 10.61
CA SER A 432 2.82 32.26 11.58
C SER A 432 3.02 31.84 13.04
N GLU A 433 2.89 30.56 13.37
CA GLU A 433 3.15 30.03 14.72
C GLU A 433 4.65 29.72 14.95
N SER A 434 5.46 29.56 13.90
CA SER A 434 6.89 29.21 14.02
C SER A 434 7.86 30.40 14.16
N GLU A 435 7.39 31.65 14.00
CA GLU A 435 8.21 32.86 14.17
C GLU A 435 8.05 33.54 15.54
N SER A 436 7.28 32.96 16.47
CA SER A 436 7.00 33.56 17.80
C SER A 436 7.38 32.69 19.01
N GLU A 437 8.36 31.80 18.85
CA GLU A 437 9.09 31.14 19.97
C GLU A 437 10.57 31.49 20.01
#